data_AF-A0AAD9PB52-F1
#
_entry.id   AF-A0AAD9PB52-F1
#
_cell.length_a   1.000
_cell.length_b   1.000
_cell.length_c   1.000
_cell.angle_alpha   90.00
_cell.angle_beta   90.00
_cell.angle_gamma   90.00
#
_symmetry.space_group_name_H-M   'P 1'
#
loop_
_entity.id
_entity.type
_entity.pdbx_description
1 polymer ?
#
loop_
_entity_poly.entity_id
_entity_poly.type
_entity_poly.pdbx_seq_one_letter_code
_entity_poly.pdbx_strand_id
1 'polypeptide(L)'
;MNNCVKYVYAPLRELIEGLPEAQQQRWERLWMVSDARLDRIHPVIYSHPVTGEKTLCFHLGMTEAFVWDYGTPVARRTDQRETIAILREIHHEFVKDNGAIQYSHKWTEGDFIISDNLSVGHEATEDTQLPRSQVGLRVLHRTTIRGTVPPAKNYDVPVPREPMPLPGAKRKDEL
;
A
#
# COMPACT_ATOMS: atom_id res chain seq x y z
N MET A 1 26.19 -6.28 -20.85
CA MET A 1 24.88 -5.60 -20.94
C MET A 1 24.74 -4.74 -19.70
N ASN A 2 24.60 -3.42 -19.85
CA ASN A 2 24.44 -2.51 -18.71
C ASN A 2 23.14 -2.88 -17.97
N ASN A 3 23.24 -3.38 -16.74
CA ASN A 3 22.12 -3.48 -15.83
C ASN A 3 21.63 -2.06 -15.55
N CYS A 4 20.58 -1.64 -16.26
CA CYS A 4 19.99 -0.35 -16.01
C CYS A 4 18.98 -0.51 -14.86
N VAL A 5 19.43 -0.09 -13.69
CA VAL A 5 18.65 -0.11 -12.45
C VAL A 5 17.39 0.74 -12.61
N LYS A 6 16.23 0.13 -12.40
CA LYS A 6 14.92 0.76 -12.56
C LYS A 6 14.36 1.21 -11.22
N TYR A 7 13.47 2.20 -11.26
CA TYR A 7 12.62 2.56 -10.14
C TYR A 7 11.18 2.44 -10.61
N VAL A 8 10.33 1.75 -9.86
CA VAL A 8 8.93 1.57 -10.22
C VAL A 8 8.06 2.46 -9.37
N TYR A 9 7.08 3.06 -10.02
CA TYR A 9 6.07 3.92 -9.42
C TYR A 9 4.70 3.37 -9.82
N ALA A 10 3.75 3.34 -8.90
CA ALA A 10 2.39 2.90 -9.20
C ALA A 10 1.40 3.94 -8.67
N PRO A 11 0.45 4.39 -9.51
CA PRO A 11 -0.55 5.35 -9.12
C PRO A 11 -1.63 4.66 -8.28
N LEU A 12 -1.72 5.04 -6.99
CA LEU A 12 -2.49 4.29 -5.98
C LEU A 12 -4.00 4.44 -6.16
N ARG A 13 -4.44 5.57 -6.72
CA ARG A 13 -5.85 5.80 -7.00
C ARG A 13 -6.36 4.86 -8.08
N GLU A 14 -5.67 4.83 -9.21
CA GLU A 14 -5.99 3.98 -10.36
C GLU A 14 -5.93 2.50 -9.97
N LEU A 15 -5.02 2.16 -9.05
CA LEU A 15 -4.98 0.83 -8.47
C LEU A 15 -6.29 0.51 -7.74
N ILE A 16 -6.77 1.41 -6.87
CA ILE A 16 -8.05 1.24 -6.17
C ILE A 16 -9.20 1.15 -7.18
N GLU A 17 -9.28 2.06 -8.14
CA GLU A 17 -10.35 2.11 -9.15
C GLU A 17 -10.40 0.83 -10.00
N GLY A 18 -9.25 0.18 -10.21
CA GLY A 18 -9.14 -1.10 -10.92
C GLY A 18 -9.46 -2.36 -10.11
N LEU A 19 -9.69 -2.24 -8.79
CA LEU A 19 -10.05 -3.39 -7.96
C LEU A 19 -11.51 -3.80 -8.16
N PRO A 20 -11.85 -5.10 -8.07
CA PRO A 20 -13.23 -5.56 -7.93
C PRO A 20 -13.92 -4.87 -6.73
N GLU A 21 -15.21 -4.54 -6.88
CA GLU A 21 -15.97 -3.81 -5.85
C GLU A 21 -15.93 -4.49 -4.47
N ALA A 22 -16.05 -5.82 -4.42
CA ALA A 22 -15.97 -6.57 -3.17
C ALA A 22 -14.60 -6.45 -2.49
N GLN A 23 -13.52 -6.34 -3.27
CA GLN A 23 -12.16 -6.14 -2.74
C GLN A 23 -11.97 -4.71 -2.25
N GLN A 24 -12.48 -3.71 -2.97
CA GLN A 24 -12.50 -2.31 -2.51
C GLN A 24 -13.25 -2.19 -1.18
N GLN A 25 -14.49 -2.69 -1.11
CA GLN A 25 -15.31 -2.65 0.11
C GLN A 25 -14.62 -3.36 1.28
N ARG A 26 -13.90 -4.46 1.01
CA ARG A 26 -13.09 -5.12 2.03
C ARG A 26 -11.92 -4.25 2.46
N TRP A 27 -11.15 -3.68 1.54
CA TRP A 27 -10.00 -2.85 1.88
C TRP A 27 -10.38 -1.54 2.57
N GLU A 28 -11.60 -1.04 2.36
CA GLU A 28 -12.14 0.10 3.12
C GLU A 28 -12.20 -0.19 4.64
N ARG A 29 -12.36 -1.45 5.02
CA ARG A 29 -12.40 -1.91 6.41
C ARG A 29 -11.01 -2.07 7.05
N LEU A 30 -9.93 -2.01 6.26
CA LEU A 30 -8.57 -2.22 6.74
C LEU A 30 -7.93 -0.94 7.27
N TRP A 31 -7.21 -1.10 8.38
CA TRP A 31 -6.33 -0.09 8.95
C TRP A 31 -4.93 -0.69 9.16
N MET A 32 -3.90 -0.04 8.65
CA MET A 32 -2.51 -0.44 8.76
C MET A 32 -1.91 0.00 10.09
N VAL A 33 -1.20 -0.92 10.75
CA VAL A 33 -0.40 -0.65 11.94
C VAL A 33 1.06 -0.71 11.56
N SER A 34 1.74 0.44 11.61
CA SER A 34 3.15 0.57 11.22
C SER A 34 4.11 0.00 12.29
N ASP A 35 3.95 0.46 13.53
CA ASP A 35 4.67 -0.04 14.70
C ASP A 35 3.70 -0.02 15.89
N ALA A 36 3.40 -1.18 16.46
CA ALA A 36 2.49 -1.31 17.60
C ALA A 36 3.01 -0.61 18.87
N ARG A 37 4.30 -0.28 18.94
CA ARG A 37 4.88 0.48 20.05
C ARG A 37 4.53 1.97 19.97
N LEU A 38 4.21 2.45 18.78
CA LEU A 38 3.94 3.87 18.50
C LEU A 38 2.45 4.18 18.32
N ASP A 39 1.59 3.15 18.39
CA ASP A 39 0.13 3.23 18.22
C ASP A 39 -0.31 4.05 16.98
N ARG A 40 0.48 3.95 15.90
CA ARG A 40 0.20 4.65 14.64
C ARG A 40 -0.62 3.74 13.72
N ILE A 41 -1.93 3.92 13.82
CA ILE A 41 -2.93 3.21 13.03
C ILE A 41 -3.48 4.17 11.98
N HIS A 42 -3.35 3.80 10.71
CA HIS A 42 -3.82 4.60 9.57
C HIS A 42 -4.78 3.79 8.71
N PRO A 43 -5.83 4.40 8.13
CA PRO A 43 -6.72 3.67 7.25
C PRO A 43 -5.95 3.26 5.98
N VAL A 44 -6.14 2.02 5.51
CA VAL A 44 -5.47 1.53 4.29
C VAL A 44 -5.93 2.32 3.08
N ILE A 45 -7.24 2.57 2.93
CA ILE A 45 -7.77 3.53 1.96
C ILE A 45 -8.10 4.83 2.70
N TYR A 46 -7.56 5.96 2.23
CA TYR A 46 -7.74 7.28 2.84
C TYR A 46 -7.97 8.38 1.80
N SER A 47 -8.43 9.55 2.26
CA SER A 47 -8.63 10.73 1.41
C SER A 47 -7.34 11.53 1.28
N HIS A 48 -6.90 11.73 0.04
CA HIS A 48 -5.82 12.65 -0.27
C HIS A 48 -6.20 14.08 0.18
N PRO A 49 -5.39 14.77 1.00
CA PRO A 49 -5.82 16.00 1.68
C PRO A 49 -6.00 17.22 0.77
N VAL A 50 -5.44 17.19 -0.46
CA VAL A 50 -5.57 18.28 -1.44
C VAL A 50 -6.68 18.01 -2.45
N THR A 51 -6.64 16.86 -3.13
CA THR A 51 -7.61 16.48 -4.18
C THR A 51 -8.91 15.87 -3.65
N GLY A 52 -8.92 15.33 -2.42
CA GLY A 52 -10.05 14.60 -1.85
C GLY A 52 -10.21 13.16 -2.36
N GLU A 53 -9.37 12.75 -3.31
CA GLU A 53 -9.45 11.44 -3.96
C GLU A 53 -8.99 10.30 -3.04
N LYS A 54 -9.48 9.09 -3.31
CA LYS A 54 -9.06 7.90 -2.54
C LYS A 54 -7.66 7.45 -2.97
N THR A 55 -6.83 7.12 -2.00
CA THR A 55 -5.46 6.62 -2.16
C THR A 55 -5.13 5.60 -1.07
N LEU A 56 -3.97 4.95 -1.15
CA LEU A 56 -3.55 3.90 -0.22
C LEU A 56 -2.48 4.39 0.78
N CYS A 57 -2.58 3.95 2.03
CA CYS A 57 -1.58 4.15 3.07
C CYS A 57 -1.11 2.80 3.63
N PHE A 58 0.08 2.36 3.24
CA PHE A 58 0.70 1.12 3.72
C PHE A 58 2.21 1.13 3.48
N HIS A 59 2.92 0.17 4.07
CA HIS A 59 4.32 -0.11 3.76
C HIS A 59 4.54 -1.62 3.65
N LEU A 60 5.17 -2.09 2.57
CA LEU A 60 5.41 -3.54 2.42
C LEU A 60 6.48 -4.09 3.38
N GLY A 61 7.41 -3.26 3.86
CA GLY A 61 8.50 -3.67 4.76
C GLY A 61 8.37 -3.23 6.22
N MET A 62 7.37 -2.39 6.55
CA MET A 62 7.21 -1.79 7.89
C MET A 62 5.76 -1.86 8.39
N THR A 63 4.94 -2.77 7.85
CA THR A 63 3.60 -3.04 8.40
C THR A 63 3.69 -4.20 9.37
N GLU A 64 3.37 -3.97 10.64
CA GLU A 64 3.39 -5.01 11.67
C GLU A 64 2.13 -5.87 11.62
N ALA A 65 0.96 -5.23 11.44
CA ALA A 65 -0.33 -5.89 11.38
C ALA A 65 -1.37 -4.98 10.70
N PHE A 66 -2.57 -5.52 10.51
CA PHE A 66 -3.76 -4.73 10.20
C PHE A 66 -4.78 -4.83 11.33
N VAL A 67 -5.70 -3.88 11.34
CA VAL A 67 -6.92 -3.92 12.14
C VAL A 67 -8.10 -3.81 11.20
N TRP A 68 -8.99 -4.80 11.26
CA TRP A 68 -10.31 -4.72 10.66
C TRP A 68 -11.18 -3.79 11.51
N ASP A 69 -11.94 -2.91 10.85
CA ASP A 69 -13.03 -2.14 11.44
C ASP A 69 -12.60 -1.30 12.66
N TYR A 70 -11.38 -0.75 12.61
CA TYR A 70 -10.82 0.06 13.69
C TYR A 70 -11.78 1.19 14.11
N GLY A 71 -11.89 1.43 15.41
CA GLY A 71 -12.82 2.41 15.98
C GLY A 71 -14.26 1.91 16.14
N THR A 72 -14.58 0.67 15.79
CA THR A 72 -15.90 0.07 15.97
C THR A 72 -15.90 -1.03 17.04
N PRO A 73 -17.08 -1.44 17.58
CA PRO A 73 -17.16 -2.56 18.54
C PRO A 73 -16.74 -3.92 17.99
N VAL A 74 -16.67 -4.07 16.66
CA VAL A 74 -16.29 -5.32 15.98
C VAL A 74 -14.82 -5.30 15.51
N ALA A 75 -14.04 -4.31 15.95
CA ALA A 75 -12.64 -4.16 15.58
C ALA A 75 -11.82 -5.39 15.94
N ARG A 76 -10.96 -5.85 15.01
CA ARG A 76 -10.14 -7.05 15.20
C ARG A 76 -8.77 -6.89 14.57
N ARG A 77 -7.72 -7.07 15.36
CA ARG A 77 -6.34 -7.15 14.86
C ARG A 77 -6.10 -8.47 14.12
N THR A 78 -5.37 -8.41 13.01
CA THR A 78 -4.96 -9.59 12.25
C THR A 78 -3.86 -10.35 12.98
N ASP A 79 -3.83 -11.68 12.80
CA ASP A 79 -2.64 -12.47 13.15
C ASP A 79 -1.55 -12.34 12.07
N GLN A 80 -0.38 -12.94 12.31
CA GLN A 80 0.73 -12.86 11.38
C GLN A 80 0.41 -13.49 10.00
N ARG A 81 -0.34 -14.60 9.96
CA ARG A 81 -0.68 -15.29 8.70
C ARG A 81 -1.62 -14.45 7.87
N GLU A 82 -2.65 -13.89 8.49
CA GLU A 82 -3.61 -12.98 7.86
C GLU A 82 -2.93 -11.69 7.38
N THR A 83 -2.02 -11.13 8.19
CA THR A 83 -1.21 -9.95 7.80
C THR A 83 -0.39 -10.21 6.55
N ILE A 84 0.34 -11.34 6.50
CA ILE A 84 1.13 -11.73 5.32
C ILE A 84 0.22 -11.96 4.10
N ALA A 85 -0.96 -12.56 4.29
CA ALA A 85 -1.91 -12.77 3.20
C ALA A 85 -2.40 -11.43 2.61
N ILE A 86 -2.76 -10.46 3.46
CA ILE A 86 -3.16 -9.11 3.04
C ILE A 86 -2.01 -8.39 2.32
N LEU A 87 -0.78 -8.46 2.85
CA LEU A 87 0.37 -7.84 2.19
C LEU A 87 0.65 -8.46 0.81
N ARG A 88 0.54 -9.79 0.68
CA ARG A 88 0.70 -10.49 -0.59
C ARG A 88 -0.40 -10.13 -1.58
N GLU A 89 -1.62 -9.98 -1.10
CA GLU A 89 -2.75 -9.53 -1.90
C GLU A 89 -2.54 -8.10 -2.39
N ILE A 90 -2.17 -7.17 -1.50
CA ILE A 90 -1.85 -5.79 -1.89
C ILE A 90 -0.75 -5.82 -2.95
N HIS A 91 0.37 -6.51 -2.69
CA HIS A 91 1.47 -6.63 -3.64
C HIS A 91 1.04 -7.25 -4.97
N HIS A 92 0.16 -8.26 -4.97
CA HIS A 92 -0.38 -8.86 -6.18
C HIS A 92 -1.03 -7.82 -7.10
N GLU A 93 -1.80 -6.88 -6.55
CA GLU A 93 -2.43 -5.82 -7.35
C GLU A 93 -1.44 -4.88 -8.03
N PHE A 94 -0.22 -4.73 -7.48
CA PHE A 94 0.84 -3.94 -8.12
C PHE A 94 1.54 -4.71 -9.25
N VAL A 95 1.69 -6.03 -9.13
CA VAL A 95 2.53 -6.83 -10.04
C VAL A 95 1.74 -7.70 -11.02
N LYS A 96 0.42 -7.84 -10.83
CA LYS A 96 -0.46 -8.53 -11.77
C LYS A 96 -0.36 -7.90 -13.16
N ASP A 97 -0.78 -8.66 -14.17
CA ASP A 97 -0.73 -8.24 -15.57
C ASP A 97 0.67 -7.77 -16.01
N ASN A 98 1.70 -8.45 -15.47
CA ASN A 98 3.11 -8.13 -15.70
C ASN A 98 3.48 -6.69 -15.29
N GLY A 99 2.87 -6.19 -14.21
CA GLY A 99 3.12 -4.85 -13.68
C GLY A 99 2.58 -3.73 -14.58
N ALA A 100 1.52 -3.96 -15.34
CA ALA A 100 0.97 -2.99 -16.30
C ALA A 100 0.60 -1.62 -15.69
N ILE A 101 0.27 -1.59 -14.39
CA ILE A 101 -0.02 -0.36 -13.65
C ILE A 101 1.23 0.46 -13.28
N GLN A 102 2.41 -0.15 -13.38
CA GLN A 102 3.66 0.45 -12.94
C GLN A 102 4.29 1.29 -14.04
N TYR A 103 4.69 2.51 -13.67
CA TYR A 103 5.66 3.30 -14.42
C TYR A 103 7.08 2.92 -13.99
N SER A 104 7.87 2.37 -14.92
CA SER A 104 9.27 2.04 -14.69
C SER A 104 10.18 3.11 -15.28
N HIS A 105 10.86 3.86 -14.41
CA HIS A 105 11.79 4.89 -14.84
C HIS A 105 13.21 4.34 -15.01
N LYS A 106 13.78 4.62 -16.17
CA LYS A 106 15.17 4.31 -16.52
C LYS A 106 16.01 5.58 -16.39
N TRP A 107 16.71 5.73 -15.27
CA TRP A 107 17.49 6.92 -14.97
C TRP A 107 18.62 7.17 -15.98
N THR A 108 18.72 8.42 -16.40
CA THR A 108 19.84 9.01 -17.13
C THR A 108 20.34 10.27 -16.42
N GLU A 109 21.55 10.71 -16.71
CA GLU A 109 22.10 11.91 -16.09
C GLU A 109 21.22 13.14 -16.39
N GLY A 110 20.88 13.89 -15.35
CA GLY A 110 20.01 15.06 -15.45
C GLY A 110 18.52 14.77 -15.22
N ASP A 111 18.10 13.50 -15.19
CA ASP A 111 16.72 13.16 -14.85
C ASP A 111 16.35 13.60 -13.44
N PHE A 112 15.13 14.09 -13.29
CA PHE A 112 14.59 14.56 -12.03
C PHE A 112 13.11 14.16 -11.94
N ILE A 113 12.74 13.51 -10.83
CA ILE A 113 11.36 13.10 -10.57
C ILE A 113 10.85 13.82 -9.32
N ILE A 114 9.67 14.42 -9.46
CA ILE A 114 8.82 14.80 -8.34
C ILE A 114 7.68 13.79 -8.28
N SER A 115 7.48 13.19 -7.12
CA SER A 115 6.36 12.28 -6.87
C SER A 115 5.49 12.82 -5.75
N ASP A 116 4.18 12.75 -5.94
CA ASP A 116 3.23 12.93 -4.84
C ASP A 116 3.25 11.68 -3.94
N ASN A 117 3.99 11.74 -2.84
CA ASN A 117 4.13 10.62 -1.90
C ASN A 117 2.82 10.25 -1.19
N LEU A 118 1.76 11.04 -1.33
CA LEU A 118 0.45 10.75 -0.76
C LEU A 118 -0.39 9.87 -1.71
N SER A 119 -0.09 9.84 -3.00
CA SER A 119 -0.86 9.14 -4.04
C SER A 119 -0.06 8.17 -4.90
N VAL A 120 1.26 8.08 -4.71
CA VAL A 120 2.16 7.21 -5.48
C VAL A 120 2.88 6.21 -4.59
N GLY A 121 2.71 4.92 -4.89
CA GLY A 121 3.55 3.84 -4.36
C GLY A 121 4.84 3.76 -5.15
N HIS A 122 5.96 3.47 -4.50
CA HIS A 122 7.24 3.31 -5.19
C HIS A 122 8.11 2.23 -4.55
N GLU A 123 8.89 1.58 -5.40
CA GLU A 123 9.83 0.53 -4.99
C GLU A 123 11.11 0.61 -5.84
N ALA A 124 12.23 0.36 -5.18
CA ALA A 124 13.49 0.13 -5.85
C ALA A 124 13.51 -1.32 -6.34
N THR A 125 13.65 -1.56 -7.65
CA THR A 125 13.57 -2.93 -8.20
C THR A 125 14.61 -3.86 -7.57
N GLU A 126 14.39 -5.18 -7.56
CA GLU A 126 15.28 -6.17 -6.94
C GLU A 126 16.75 -6.03 -7.39
N ASP A 127 16.98 -5.69 -8.66
CA ASP A 127 18.31 -5.41 -9.22
C ASP A 127 19.08 -4.34 -8.43
N THR A 128 18.40 -3.42 -7.74
CA THR A 128 19.02 -2.39 -6.90
C THR A 128 19.67 -2.95 -5.64
N GLN A 129 19.30 -4.16 -5.22
CA GLN A 129 19.74 -4.81 -3.99
C GLN A 129 20.90 -5.79 -4.22
N LEU A 130 21.32 -5.99 -5.48
CA LEU A 130 22.46 -6.84 -5.83
C LEU A 130 23.79 -6.22 -5.38
N PRO A 131 24.86 -7.03 -5.17
CA PRO A 131 26.16 -6.50 -4.78
C PRO A 131 26.69 -5.44 -5.75
N ARG A 132 27.37 -4.41 -5.21
CA ARG A 132 27.98 -3.32 -6.01
C ARG A 132 28.86 -3.79 -7.16
N SER A 133 29.49 -4.96 -7.03
CA SER A 133 30.30 -5.58 -8.09
C SER A 133 29.49 -5.99 -9.32
N GLN A 134 28.18 -6.22 -9.17
CA GLN A 134 27.27 -6.63 -10.24
C GLN A 134 26.49 -5.46 -10.84
N VAL A 135 26.10 -4.48 -10.02
CA VAL A 135 25.19 -3.39 -10.43
C VAL A 135 25.79 -1.99 -10.35
N GLY A 136 27.04 -1.88 -9.91
CA GLY A 136 27.76 -0.61 -9.80
C GLY A 136 27.39 0.20 -8.56
N LEU A 137 27.88 1.44 -8.52
CA LEU A 137 27.50 2.43 -7.51
C LEU A 137 26.41 3.33 -8.10
N ARG A 138 25.31 3.49 -7.35
CA ARG A 138 24.23 4.41 -7.68
C ARG A 138 24.02 5.38 -6.54
N VAL A 139 24.06 6.68 -6.84
CA VAL A 139 23.83 7.76 -5.88
C VAL A 139 22.69 8.62 -6.40
N LEU A 140 21.64 8.77 -5.59
CA LEU A 140 20.56 9.72 -5.84
C LEU A 140 20.47 10.70 -4.68
N HIS A 141 20.21 11.97 -4.99
CA HIS A 141 19.86 12.97 -3.99
C HIS A 141 18.34 13.03 -3.84
N ARG A 142 17.85 12.95 -2.60
CA ARG A 142 16.42 13.01 -2.30
C ARG A 142 16.14 14.10 -1.26
N THR A 143 15.16 14.95 -1.58
CA THR A 143 14.56 15.88 -0.62
C THR A 143 13.11 15.49 -0.44
N THR A 144 12.63 15.45 0.81
CA THR A 144 11.22 15.20 1.12
C THR A 144 10.61 16.46 1.73
N ILE A 145 9.36 16.74 1.36
CA ILE A 145 8.58 17.83 1.92
C ILE A 145 7.63 17.25 2.98
N ARG A 146 7.54 17.90 4.14
CA ARG A 146 6.70 17.46 5.25
C ARG A 146 5.21 17.53 4.88
N GLY A 147 4.50 16.42 5.05
CA GLY A 147 3.03 16.41 5.05
C GLY A 147 2.45 17.02 6.33
N THR A 148 1.30 17.67 6.23
CA THR A 148 0.65 18.42 7.33
C THR A 148 -0.65 17.80 7.82
N VAL A 149 -1.22 16.87 7.06
CA VAL A 149 -2.51 16.23 7.36
C VAL A 149 -2.30 14.72 7.52
N PRO A 150 -2.71 14.11 8.65
CA PRO A 150 -2.61 12.67 8.83
C PRO A 150 -3.63 11.94 7.92
N PRO A 151 -3.32 10.71 7.47
CA PRO A 151 -4.27 9.90 6.71
C PRO A 151 -5.59 9.68 7.48
N ALA A 152 -6.70 10.08 6.86
CA ALA A 152 -8.05 9.95 7.40
C ALA A 152 -9.05 9.67 6.27
N LYS A 153 -10.19 9.08 6.63
CA LYS A 153 -11.32 8.90 5.72
C LYS A 153 -12.25 10.10 5.83
N ASN A 154 -12.31 10.94 4.80
CA ASN A 154 -13.18 12.12 4.74
C ASN A 154 -14.44 11.83 3.90
N TYR A 155 -15.01 10.65 4.09
CA TYR A 155 -16.21 10.16 3.43
C TYR A 155 -16.90 9.11 4.31
N ASP A 156 -18.19 8.89 4.08
CA ASP A 156 -18.95 7.91 4.85
C ASP A 156 -18.50 6.49 4.49
N VAL A 157 -18.16 5.72 5.53
CA VAL A 157 -17.92 4.28 5.42
C VAL A 157 -19.04 3.57 6.16
N PRO A 158 -19.76 2.62 5.52
CA PRO A 158 -20.75 1.83 6.22
C PRO A 158 -20.14 1.16 7.45
N VAL A 159 -20.75 1.36 8.62
CA VAL A 159 -20.29 0.73 9.86
C VAL A 159 -20.66 -0.76 9.81
N PRO A 160 -19.68 -1.67 9.87
CA PRO A 160 -19.97 -3.10 9.81
C PRO A 160 -20.70 -3.57 11.07
N ARG A 161 -21.72 -4.40 10.88
CA ARG A 161 -22.52 -4.99 11.97
C ARG A 161 -21.91 -6.28 12.50
N GLU A 162 -21.12 -6.96 11.69
CA GLU A 162 -20.46 -8.22 12.01
C GLU A 162 -18.94 -8.11 11.77
N PRO A 163 -18.13 -8.74 12.63
CA PRO A 163 -16.69 -8.74 12.48
C PRO A 163 -16.29 -9.45 11.18
N MET A 164 -15.15 -9.04 10.60
CA MET A 164 -14.58 -9.77 9.47
C MET A 164 -14.32 -11.24 9.83
N PRO A 165 -14.83 -12.21 9.04
CA PRO A 165 -14.61 -13.63 9.27
C PRO A 165 -13.12 -13.96 9.39
N LEU A 166 -12.82 -14.99 10.19
CA LEU A 166 -11.46 -15.51 10.28
C LEU A 166 -11.04 -16.17 8.96
N PRO A 167 -9.75 -16.14 8.60
CA PRO A 167 -9.24 -16.84 7.44
C PRO A 167 -9.67 -18.33 7.45
N GLY A 168 -10.34 -18.78 6.40
CA GLY A 168 -10.80 -20.16 6.24
C GLY A 168 -12.12 -20.52 6.95
N ALA A 169 -12.79 -19.57 7.61
CA ALA A 169 -14.16 -19.77 8.09
C ALA A 169 -15.12 -19.81 6.89
N LYS A 170 -15.90 -20.90 6.75
CA LYS A 170 -17.02 -20.94 5.80
C LYS A 170 -18.05 -19.88 6.16
N ARG A 171 -18.63 -19.23 5.15
CA ARG A 171 -19.75 -18.33 5.41
C ARG A 171 -20.97 -19.15 5.85
N LYS A 172 -21.86 -18.58 6.68
CA LYS A 172 -23.04 -19.30 7.21
C LYS A 172 -24.00 -19.78 6.11
N ASP A 173 -23.93 -19.15 4.95
CA ASP A 173 -24.66 -19.44 3.70
C ASP A 173 -23.99 -20.53 2.83
N GLU A 174 -22.82 -21.05 3.23
CA GLU A 174 -22.09 -22.14 2.55
C GLU A 174 -22.15 -23.47 3.34
N LEU A 175 -23.11 -23.59 4.28
CA LEU A 175 -23.38 -24.76 5.12
C LEU A 175 -24.79 -25.31 4.87
#